data_AF-A0A944AMV3-F1
#
_entry.id   AF-A0A944AMV3-F1
#
_cell.length_a   1.000
_cell.length_b   1.000
_cell.length_c   1.000
_cell.angle_alpha   90.00
_cell.angle_beta   90.00
_cell.angle_gamma   90.00
#
_symmetry.space_group_name_H-M   'P 1'
#
loop_
_entity.id
_entity.type
_entity.pdbx_description
1 polymer ?
#
loop_
_entity_poly.entity_id
_entity_poly.type
_entity_poly.pdbx_seq_one_letter_code
_entity_poly.pdbx_strand_id
1 'polypeptide(L)'
;MAAYDGFSAFKPYLVDVGLLRRLAQLASTAWKKADPALGSIKKTDDLQLKAERAKQNPNDLSGVLCKEFNIRETVKTAWRSFGAINNTETFALEQFRGAYCIGGVDLSITIDLTCASLLFMRRGSDRKCIVQKYFLPTDRLQERVQQDKIPYDKWFERGLLRLCTGNSINYSDVTQWFVEIIKEYDLFPAWIYYDSYSARYFVEEMQMQGFTMVRCVQGAKTLSLPMQMLGADLQAHKVNYNNNPILKWCLTNTGVQTDRNGNIVPIKNQSPGSALTEPPPCRTAMWSCMNTTANTPASHKGVSA
;
A
#
# COMPACT_ATOMS: atom_id res chain seq x y z
N MET A 1 6.38 -12.17 26.13
CA MET A 1 5.66 -11.02 25.53
C MET A 1 5.18 -11.47 24.16
N ALA A 2 3.92 -11.89 24.06
CA ALA A 2 3.37 -12.46 22.83
C ALA A 2 3.14 -11.34 21.81
N ALA A 3 3.76 -11.45 20.63
CA ALA A 3 3.45 -10.61 19.48
C ALA A 3 1.98 -10.85 19.12
N TYR A 4 1.11 -9.90 19.48
CA TYR A 4 -0.27 -9.87 19.01
C TYR A 4 -0.23 -9.66 17.50
N ASP A 5 -0.32 -10.77 16.77
CA ASP A 5 -0.31 -10.82 15.33
C ASP A 5 -1.59 -10.15 14.83
N GLY A 6 -1.49 -8.88 14.42
CA GLY A 6 -2.59 -8.12 13.81
C GLY A 6 -3.26 -8.84 12.64
N PHE A 7 -2.64 -9.92 12.15
CA PHE A 7 -3.14 -10.88 11.18
C PHE A 7 -4.52 -11.50 11.54
N SER A 8 -4.85 -11.70 12.82
CA SER A 8 -6.12 -12.34 13.17
C SER A 8 -7.37 -11.51 12.82
N ALA A 9 -7.23 -10.19 12.67
CA ALA A 9 -8.32 -9.30 12.24
C ALA A 9 -8.51 -9.26 10.71
N PHE A 10 -7.49 -9.65 9.94
CA PHE A 10 -7.47 -9.55 8.47
C PHE A 10 -7.72 -10.87 7.72
N LYS A 11 -7.84 -11.98 8.45
CA LYS A 11 -8.16 -13.31 7.89
C LYS A 11 -9.36 -13.38 6.93
N PRO A 12 -10.42 -12.54 6.99
CA PRO A 12 -11.54 -12.68 6.07
C PRO A 12 -11.27 -12.26 4.62
N TYR A 13 -10.13 -11.62 4.31
CA TYR A 13 -9.90 -10.95 3.02
C TYR A 13 -8.62 -11.38 2.28
N LEU A 14 -7.91 -12.40 2.77
CA LEU A 14 -6.62 -12.82 2.22
C LEU A 14 -6.73 -14.19 1.56
N VAL A 15 -6.89 -14.19 0.24
CA VAL A 15 -6.65 -15.37 -0.58
C VAL A 15 -5.16 -15.42 -0.93
N ASP A 16 -4.39 -16.17 -0.15
CA ASP A 16 -2.96 -16.39 -0.35
C ASP A 16 -2.70 -17.48 -1.41
N VAL A 17 -1.69 -17.29 -2.27
CA VAL A 17 -1.15 -18.33 -3.17
C VAL A 17 -0.63 -19.52 -2.35
N GLY A 18 -0.20 -19.29 -1.11
CA GLY A 18 0.14 -20.32 -0.12
C GLY A 18 -1.04 -21.22 0.26
N LEU A 19 -2.28 -20.70 0.23
CA LEU A 19 -3.50 -21.48 0.46
C LEU A 19 -3.70 -22.48 -0.69
N LEU A 20 -3.40 -22.10 -1.93
CA LEU A 20 -3.48 -22.99 -3.09
C LEU A 20 -2.38 -24.03 -3.16
N ARG A 21 -1.13 -23.70 -2.79
CA ARG A 21 -0.10 -24.75 -2.67
C ARG A 21 -0.53 -25.82 -1.68
N ARG A 22 -1.14 -25.41 -0.56
CA ARG A 22 -1.71 -26.35 0.42
C ARG A 22 -2.93 -27.08 -0.12
N LEU A 23 -3.88 -26.41 -0.78
CA LEU A 23 -5.11 -27.03 -1.33
C LEU A 23 -4.87 -27.94 -2.53
N ALA A 24 -3.86 -27.64 -3.36
CA ALA A 24 -3.45 -28.47 -4.49
C ALA A 24 -2.61 -29.68 -4.06
N GLN A 25 -2.02 -29.66 -2.86
CA GLN A 25 -1.31 -30.80 -2.24
C GLN A 25 -2.20 -31.60 -1.29
N LEU A 26 -3.32 -31.03 -0.82
CA LEU A 26 -4.31 -31.72 -0.02
C LEU A 26 -5.00 -32.77 -0.91
N ALA A 27 -4.88 -34.03 -0.49
CA ALA A 27 -5.35 -35.24 -1.16
C ALA A 27 -6.75 -35.11 -1.80
N SER A 28 -7.03 -35.98 -2.77
CA SER A 28 -8.30 -36.09 -3.52
C SER A 28 -9.59 -36.02 -2.67
N THR A 29 -9.50 -36.30 -1.37
CA THR A 29 -10.57 -36.16 -0.38
C THR A 29 -10.93 -34.70 -0.06
N ALA A 30 -9.97 -33.78 -0.06
CA ALA A 30 -10.21 -32.35 0.22
C ALA A 30 -10.97 -31.66 -0.92
N TRP A 31 -10.72 -32.08 -2.17
CA TRP A 31 -11.40 -31.53 -3.34
C TRP A 31 -12.87 -31.92 -3.39
N LYS A 32 -13.20 -33.18 -3.09
CA LYS A 32 -14.60 -33.64 -2.95
C LYS A 32 -15.37 -32.91 -1.84
N LYS A 33 -14.67 -32.44 -0.81
CA LYS A 33 -15.30 -31.66 0.29
C LYS A 33 -15.56 -30.21 -0.11
N ALA A 34 -14.72 -29.62 -0.96
CA ALA A 34 -14.87 -28.26 -1.46
C ALA A 34 -15.92 -28.18 -2.57
N ASP A 35 -15.97 -29.18 -3.45
CA ASP A 35 -16.93 -29.29 -4.54
C ASP A 35 -17.60 -30.68 -4.54
N PRO A 36 -18.83 -30.79 -3.99
CA PRO A 36 -19.59 -32.04 -3.97
C PRO A 36 -19.98 -32.58 -5.35
N ALA A 37 -19.91 -31.76 -6.41
CA ALA A 37 -20.21 -32.17 -7.78
C ALA A 37 -19.03 -32.85 -8.50
N LEU A 38 -17.87 -32.92 -7.82
CA LEU A 38 -16.65 -33.55 -8.34
C LEU A 38 -16.77 -35.08 -8.35
N GLY A 39 -16.65 -35.67 -9.54
CA GLY A 39 -16.80 -37.10 -9.79
C GLY A 39 -18.20 -37.54 -10.23
N SER A 40 -19.21 -36.68 -10.12
CA SER A 40 -20.57 -36.93 -10.65
C SER A 40 -20.84 -36.12 -11.93
N ILE A 41 -20.68 -34.80 -11.86
CA ILE A 41 -20.91 -33.87 -12.98
C ILE A 41 -19.57 -33.32 -13.50
N LYS A 42 -18.66 -32.95 -12.59
CA LYS A 42 -17.34 -32.42 -12.93
C LYS A 42 -16.28 -33.51 -12.88
N LYS A 43 -15.35 -33.53 -13.84
CA LYS A 43 -14.24 -34.49 -13.89
C LYS A 43 -13.06 -33.99 -13.05
N THR A 44 -12.42 -34.90 -12.33
CA THR A 44 -11.21 -34.63 -11.54
C THR A 44 -10.04 -34.13 -12.37
N ASP A 45 -9.88 -34.66 -13.58
CA ASP A 45 -8.76 -34.30 -14.48
C ASP A 45 -8.85 -32.84 -14.93
N ASP A 46 -10.07 -32.34 -15.17
CA ASP A 46 -10.30 -30.94 -15.56
C ASP A 46 -9.98 -29.97 -14.41
N LEU A 47 -10.32 -30.35 -13.18
CA LEU A 47 -9.96 -29.58 -11.99
C LEU A 47 -8.44 -29.55 -11.78
N GLN A 48 -7.75 -30.66 -12.02
CA GLN A 48 -6.29 -30.74 -11.91
C GLN A 48 -5.59 -29.85 -12.94
N LEU A 49 -6.05 -29.88 -14.20
CA LEU A 49 -5.54 -29.00 -15.26
C LEU A 49 -5.76 -27.52 -14.95
N LYS A 50 -6.95 -27.16 -14.45
CA LYS A 50 -7.26 -25.79 -14.00
C LYS A 50 -6.36 -25.34 -12.84
N ALA A 51 -6.11 -26.22 -11.87
CA ALA A 51 -5.22 -25.94 -10.75
C ALA A 51 -3.76 -25.75 -11.19
N GLU A 52 -3.28 -26.55 -12.16
CA GLU A 52 -1.94 -26.40 -12.74
C GLU A 52 -1.79 -25.12 -13.54
N ARG A 53 -2.80 -24.76 -14.36
CA ARG A 53 -2.83 -23.48 -15.08
C ARG A 53 -2.81 -22.29 -14.13
N ALA A 54 -3.62 -22.34 -13.07
CA ALA A 54 -3.69 -21.28 -12.06
C ALA A 54 -2.37 -21.13 -11.26
N LYS A 55 -1.57 -22.20 -11.10
CA LYS A 55 -0.22 -22.09 -10.51
C LYS A 55 0.72 -21.23 -11.37
N GLN A 56 0.54 -21.23 -12.69
CA GLN A 56 1.38 -20.48 -13.63
C GLN A 56 0.81 -19.09 -13.93
N ASN A 57 -0.51 -18.92 -13.89
CA ASN A 57 -1.18 -17.66 -14.21
C ASN A 57 -1.99 -17.12 -13.02
N PRO A 58 -1.51 -16.07 -12.32
CA PRO A 58 -2.20 -15.47 -11.19
C PRO A 58 -3.61 -14.94 -11.49
N ASN A 59 -3.90 -14.60 -12.75
CA ASN A 59 -5.22 -14.09 -13.15
C ASN A 59 -6.31 -15.16 -13.14
N ASP A 60 -5.95 -16.43 -13.37
CA ASP A 60 -6.89 -17.55 -13.36
C ASP A 60 -7.19 -18.04 -11.93
N LEU A 61 -6.36 -17.61 -10.97
CA LEU A 61 -6.34 -18.07 -9.59
C LEU A 61 -7.63 -17.77 -8.82
N SER A 62 -8.12 -16.53 -8.91
CA SER A 62 -9.32 -16.07 -8.21
C SER A 62 -10.55 -16.82 -8.70
N GLY A 63 -10.61 -17.06 -10.01
CA GLY A 63 -11.70 -17.79 -10.67
C GLY A 63 -11.76 -19.24 -10.27
N VAL A 64 -10.62 -19.94 -10.24
CA VAL A 64 -10.54 -21.35 -9.81
C VAL A 64 -10.92 -21.49 -8.35
N LEU A 65 -10.42 -20.62 -7.48
CA LEU A 65 -10.75 -20.65 -6.05
C LEU A 65 -12.22 -20.37 -5.74
N CYS A 66 -12.80 -19.41 -6.44
CA CYS A 66 -14.22 -19.07 -6.28
C CYS A 66 -15.13 -20.19 -6.80
N LYS A 67 -14.86 -20.68 -8.01
CA LYS A 67 -15.77 -21.63 -8.69
C LYS A 67 -15.60 -23.08 -8.25
N GLU A 68 -14.38 -23.47 -7.89
CA GLU A 68 -14.05 -24.88 -7.62
C GLU A 68 -13.79 -25.16 -6.12
N PHE A 69 -13.48 -24.13 -5.32
CA PHE A 69 -13.20 -24.30 -3.88
C PHE A 69 -14.11 -23.47 -2.96
N ASN A 70 -15.12 -22.80 -3.53
CA ASN A 70 -16.07 -21.95 -2.82
C ASN A 70 -15.40 -20.90 -1.90
N ILE A 71 -14.19 -20.46 -2.27
CA ILE A 71 -13.47 -19.40 -1.59
C ILE A 71 -13.92 -18.08 -2.19
N ARG A 72 -14.50 -17.19 -1.38
CA ARG A 72 -14.98 -15.87 -1.84
C ARG A 72 -13.89 -15.18 -2.65
N GLU A 73 -14.25 -14.80 -3.88
CA GLU A 73 -13.33 -14.12 -4.79
C GLU A 73 -12.87 -12.81 -4.13
N THR A 74 -11.55 -12.64 -4.00
CA THR A 74 -10.95 -11.32 -3.77
C THR A 74 -10.65 -10.70 -5.13
N VAL A 75 -10.91 -9.40 -5.21
CA VAL A 75 -11.21 -8.60 -6.41
C VAL A 75 -10.25 -8.79 -7.60
N LYS A 76 -10.81 -8.89 -8.82
CA LYS A 76 -10.09 -9.07 -10.12
C LYS A 76 -9.13 -7.93 -10.51
N THR A 77 -9.16 -6.80 -9.80
CA THR A 77 -8.40 -5.59 -10.13
C THR A 77 -7.21 -5.34 -9.19
N ALA A 78 -6.94 -6.22 -8.22
CA ALA A 78 -5.84 -6.05 -7.28
C ALA A 78 -4.49 -5.84 -8.00
N TRP A 79 -3.73 -4.84 -7.56
CA TRP A 79 -2.51 -4.45 -8.25
C TRP A 79 -1.37 -5.47 -8.12
N ARG A 80 -1.17 -6.01 -6.92
CA ARG A 80 -0.09 -6.98 -6.63
C ARG A 80 -0.59 -8.05 -5.67
N SER A 81 0.02 -9.22 -5.73
CA SER A 81 -0.25 -10.30 -4.79
C SER A 81 0.23 -9.93 -3.39
N PHE A 82 -0.40 -10.48 -2.36
CA PHE A 82 0.02 -10.27 -0.98
C PHE A 82 1.49 -10.67 -0.76
N GLY A 83 1.94 -11.76 -1.37
CA GLY A 83 3.33 -12.21 -1.29
C GLY A 83 4.33 -11.16 -1.82
N ALA A 84 4.00 -10.45 -2.90
CA ALA A 84 4.84 -9.37 -3.43
C ALA A 84 4.79 -8.10 -2.55
N ILE A 85 3.65 -7.83 -1.91
CA ILE A 85 3.50 -6.64 -1.04
C ILE A 85 4.16 -6.87 0.31
N ASN A 86 4.04 -8.07 0.87
CA ASN A 86 4.42 -8.36 2.25
C ASN A 86 5.95 -8.34 2.41
N ASN A 87 6.43 -7.33 3.13
CA ASN A 87 7.80 -7.24 3.61
C ASN A 87 7.77 -7.06 5.13
N THR A 88 8.37 -7.99 5.85
CA THR A 88 8.43 -7.98 7.32
C THR A 88 9.70 -7.32 7.85
N GLU A 89 10.62 -6.93 6.95
CA GLU A 89 11.82 -6.24 7.36
C GLU A 89 11.50 -4.88 7.99
N THR A 90 12.34 -4.51 8.93
CA THR A 90 12.27 -3.27 9.70
C THR A 90 13.62 -2.57 9.67
N PHE A 91 13.63 -1.29 9.99
CA PHE A 91 14.85 -0.54 10.13
C PHE A 91 14.72 0.57 11.17
N ALA A 92 15.85 0.98 11.73
CA ALA A 92 15.93 2.14 12.62
C ALA A 92 16.16 3.40 11.78
N LEU A 93 15.34 4.44 11.98
CA LEU A 93 15.51 5.71 11.27
C LEU A 93 16.85 6.40 11.59
N GLU A 94 17.40 6.15 12.79
CA GLU A 94 18.72 6.60 13.23
C GLU A 94 19.84 6.29 12.23
N GLN A 95 19.70 5.20 11.48
CA GLN A 95 20.66 4.79 10.46
C GLN A 95 20.74 5.75 9.25
N PHE A 96 19.83 6.71 9.18
CA PHE A 96 19.71 7.75 8.16
C PHE A 96 19.93 9.16 8.74
N ARG A 97 20.47 9.28 9.97
CA ARG A 97 20.82 10.59 10.51
C ARG A 97 21.75 11.34 9.54
N GLY A 98 21.45 12.60 9.25
CA GLY A 98 22.24 13.39 8.30
C GLY A 98 22.02 13.03 6.83
N ALA A 99 21.05 12.17 6.49
CA ALA A 99 20.85 11.70 5.13
C ALA A 99 19.94 12.61 4.31
N TYR A 100 20.13 12.57 2.99
CA TYR A 100 19.17 13.10 2.04
C TYR A 100 17.96 12.18 1.91
N CYS A 101 16.78 12.79 1.79
CA CYS A 101 15.54 12.07 1.55
C CYS A 101 14.68 12.78 0.50
N ILE A 102 13.71 12.05 -0.01
CA ILE A 102 12.63 12.61 -0.81
C ILE A 102 11.36 12.46 0.02
N GLY A 103 10.54 13.50 0.09
CA GLY A 103 9.26 13.46 0.75
C GLY A 103 8.10 13.35 -0.22
N GLY A 104 7.00 12.81 0.27
CA GLY A 104 5.72 12.78 -0.42
C GLY A 104 4.61 13.09 0.56
N VAL A 105 3.60 13.81 0.12
CA VAL A 105 2.39 14.04 0.88
C VAL A 105 1.18 13.85 -0.01
N ASP A 106 0.17 13.20 0.55
CA ASP A 106 -1.14 13.09 -0.05
C ASP A 106 -2.16 13.52 1.01
N LEU A 107 -2.89 14.57 0.64
CA LEU A 107 -3.82 15.29 1.49
C LEU A 107 -5.23 14.83 1.18
N SER A 108 -5.98 14.48 2.23
CA SER A 108 -7.41 14.20 2.13
C SER A 108 -8.25 15.42 2.54
N ILE A 109 -9.30 15.71 1.78
CA ILE A 109 -10.21 16.85 2.05
C ILE A 109 -11.34 16.48 3.02
N THR A 110 -11.87 15.26 2.95
CA THR A 110 -13.14 14.90 3.63
C THR A 110 -12.99 13.80 4.67
N ILE A 111 -12.72 12.57 4.22
CA ILE A 111 -12.88 11.34 5.01
C ILE A 111 -11.73 10.35 4.77
N ASP A 112 -10.74 10.66 3.97
CA ASP A 112 -9.62 9.73 3.79
C ASP A 112 -8.56 9.94 4.90
N LEU A 113 -7.60 9.01 5.02
CA LEU A 113 -6.38 9.28 5.80
C LEU A 113 -5.52 10.22 4.97
N THR A 114 -4.92 11.23 5.61
CA THR A 114 -3.77 11.95 5.04
C THR A 114 -2.50 11.18 5.35
N CYS A 115 -1.54 11.17 4.42
CA CYS A 115 -0.27 10.47 4.57
C CYS A 115 0.89 11.39 4.21
N ALA A 116 1.88 11.44 5.11
CA ALA A 116 3.18 12.03 4.85
C ALA A 116 4.24 10.92 4.86
N SER A 117 5.16 10.95 3.90
CA SER A 117 6.19 9.94 3.70
C SER A 117 7.56 10.56 3.46
N LEU A 118 8.59 9.85 3.89
CA LEU A 118 9.99 10.08 3.54
C LEU A 118 10.58 8.79 2.98
N LEU A 119 11.25 8.89 1.83
CA LEU A 119 12.01 7.82 1.21
C LEU A 119 13.50 8.10 1.36
N PHE A 120 14.20 7.05 1.77
CA PHE A 120 15.65 7.02 1.90
C PHE A 120 16.22 5.93 0.99
N MET A 121 17.36 6.23 0.39
CA MET A 121 18.19 5.26 -0.31
C MET A 121 19.64 5.45 0.12
N ARG A 122 20.32 4.35 0.44
CA ARG A 122 21.76 4.40 0.72
C ARG A 122 22.55 4.39 -0.59
N ARG A 123 23.66 5.13 -0.62
CA ARG A 123 24.59 5.09 -1.76
C ARG A 123 25.03 3.64 -2.02
N GLY A 124 24.91 3.20 -3.27
CA GLY A 124 25.27 1.84 -3.70
C GLY A 124 24.24 0.76 -3.35
N SER A 125 23.12 1.11 -2.72
CA SER A 125 22.01 0.21 -2.42
C SER A 125 20.83 0.51 -3.33
N ASP A 126 20.19 -0.53 -3.86
CA ASP A 126 18.92 -0.42 -4.58
C ASP A 126 17.70 -0.48 -3.66
N ARG A 127 17.93 -0.69 -2.36
CA ARG A 127 16.90 -0.72 -1.32
C ARG A 127 16.32 0.65 -1.04
N LYS A 128 14.99 0.70 -1.05
CA LYS A 128 14.15 1.87 -0.78
C LYS A 128 13.57 1.75 0.62
N CYS A 129 13.96 2.62 1.54
CA CYS A 129 13.47 2.61 2.92
C CYS A 129 12.44 3.74 3.09
N ILE A 130 11.23 3.41 3.53
CA ILE A 130 10.12 4.36 3.62
C ILE A 130 9.70 4.52 5.07
N VAL A 131 9.63 5.77 5.54
CA VAL A 131 9.01 6.16 6.80
C VAL A 131 7.74 6.94 6.49
N GLN A 132 6.66 6.64 7.21
CA GLN A 132 5.38 7.31 6.99
C GLN A 132 4.70 7.65 8.29
N LYS A 133 3.94 8.74 8.27
CA LYS A 133 2.98 9.12 9.30
C LYS A 133 1.62 9.33 8.67
N TYR A 134 0.61 8.86 9.37
CA TYR A 134 -0.79 9.00 8.96
C TYR A 134 -1.51 9.97 9.88
N PHE A 135 -2.50 10.66 9.33
CA PHE A 135 -3.26 11.67 10.04
C PHE A 135 -4.76 11.40 9.90
N LEU A 136 -5.48 11.57 11.00
CA LEU A 136 -6.93 11.35 11.07
C LEU A 136 -7.57 12.37 12.03
N PRO A 137 -8.74 12.95 11.72
CA PRO A 137 -9.45 13.80 12.66
C PRO A 137 -9.94 13.00 13.89
N THR A 138 -9.80 13.59 15.08
CA THR A 138 -10.12 12.96 16.37
C THR A 138 -11.60 12.58 16.46
N ASP A 139 -12.48 13.47 16.03
CA ASP A 139 -13.94 13.36 16.18
C ASP A 139 -14.51 12.13 15.44
N ARG A 140 -13.77 11.59 14.47
CA ARG A 140 -14.21 10.46 13.64
C ARG A 140 -13.53 9.14 13.97
N LEU A 141 -12.65 9.09 14.97
CA LEU A 141 -11.89 7.88 15.29
C LEU A 141 -12.81 6.73 15.70
N GLN A 142 -13.71 6.95 16.67
CA GLN A 142 -14.59 5.89 17.18
C GLN A 142 -15.61 5.42 16.14
N GLU A 143 -16.21 6.36 15.41
CA GLU A 143 -17.16 6.05 14.33
C GLU A 143 -16.52 5.16 13.27
N ARG A 144 -15.29 5.51 12.83
CA ARG A 144 -14.57 4.72 11.82
C ARG A 144 -14.10 3.37 12.28
N VAL A 145 -13.65 3.24 13.54
CA VAL A 145 -13.29 1.92 14.09
C VAL A 145 -14.51 0.99 14.04
N GLN A 146 -15.70 1.51 14.34
CA GLN A 146 -16.94 0.73 14.31
C GLN A 146 -17.42 0.44 12.88
N GLN A 147 -17.41 1.44 11.99
CA GLN A 147 -17.91 1.32 10.61
C GLN A 147 -16.96 0.55 9.70
N ASP A 148 -15.67 0.92 9.67
CA ASP A 148 -14.69 0.34 8.76
C ASP A 148 -14.16 -1.00 9.27
N LYS A 149 -14.34 -1.29 10.57
CA LYS A 149 -13.73 -2.44 11.27
C LYS A 149 -12.21 -2.46 11.14
N ILE A 150 -11.61 -1.28 11.03
CA ILE A 150 -10.16 -1.06 10.94
C ILE A 150 -9.64 -0.67 12.32
N PRO A 151 -8.51 -1.25 12.78
CA PRO A 151 -7.97 -0.97 14.11
C PRO A 151 -7.17 0.34 14.15
N TYR A 152 -7.82 1.48 13.88
CA TYR A 152 -7.20 2.81 13.95
C TYR A 152 -6.71 3.15 15.36
N ASP A 153 -7.43 2.68 16.38
CA ASP A 153 -7.07 2.73 17.80
C ASP A 153 -5.67 2.13 18.06
N LYS A 154 -5.44 0.90 17.58
CA LYS A 154 -4.14 0.22 17.75
C LYS A 154 -3.02 0.88 16.96
N TRP A 155 -3.35 1.50 15.83
CA TRP A 155 -2.36 2.24 15.05
C TRP A 155 -1.96 3.56 15.70
N PHE A 156 -2.89 4.20 16.39
CA PHE A 156 -2.62 5.36 17.23
C PHE A 156 -1.74 4.99 18.43
N GLU A 157 -2.07 3.93 19.17
CA GLU A 157 -1.26 3.43 20.30
C GLU A 157 0.18 3.09 19.88
N ARG A 158 0.38 2.61 18.66
CA ARG A 158 1.69 2.32 18.08
C ARG A 158 2.44 3.53 17.54
N GLY A 159 1.84 4.73 17.62
CA GLY A 159 2.42 5.96 17.09
C GLY A 159 2.51 6.02 15.56
N LEU A 160 1.78 5.17 14.82
CA LEU A 160 1.72 5.21 13.35
C LEU A 160 0.73 6.27 12.84
N LEU A 161 -0.29 6.54 13.65
CA LEU A 161 -1.34 7.52 13.40
C LEU A 161 -1.15 8.72 14.34
N ARG A 162 -1.36 9.93 13.83
CA ARG A 162 -1.50 11.17 14.60
C ARG A 162 -2.94 11.65 14.48
N LEU A 163 -3.55 12.00 15.60
CA LEU A 163 -4.90 12.55 15.60
C LEU A 163 -4.81 14.07 15.48
N CYS A 164 -5.57 14.62 14.53
CA CYS A 164 -5.73 16.05 14.35
C CYS A 164 -6.97 16.51 15.10
N THR A 165 -6.90 17.67 15.76
CA THR A 165 -8.01 18.22 16.55
C THR A 165 -9.15 18.69 15.63
N GLY A 166 -10.39 18.30 15.94
CA GLY A 166 -11.59 18.69 15.21
C GLY A 166 -12.03 17.70 14.12
N ASN A 167 -12.88 18.19 13.21
CA ASN A 167 -13.60 17.38 12.22
C ASN A 167 -12.91 17.26 10.85
N SER A 168 -11.80 17.98 10.64
CA SER A 168 -10.97 17.93 9.45
C SER A 168 -9.48 17.90 9.82
N ILE A 169 -8.64 17.48 8.88
CA ILE A 169 -7.19 17.43 9.11
C ILE A 169 -6.62 18.84 8.97
N ASN A 170 -6.00 19.34 10.03
CA ASN A 170 -5.22 20.56 9.96
C ASN A 170 -3.89 20.25 9.28
N TYR A 171 -3.64 20.82 8.11
CA TYR A 171 -2.40 20.59 7.37
C TYR A 171 -1.16 21.11 8.11
N SER A 172 -1.32 22.03 9.07
CA SER A 172 -0.24 22.46 9.96
C SER A 172 0.30 21.29 10.80
N ASP A 173 -0.53 20.30 11.16
CA ASP A 173 -0.07 19.11 11.88
C ASP A 173 0.85 18.23 11.01
N VAL A 174 0.63 18.26 9.69
CA VAL A 174 1.46 17.56 8.70
C VAL A 174 2.78 18.30 8.51
N THR A 175 2.74 19.63 8.37
CA THR A 175 3.93 20.49 8.35
C THR A 175 4.78 20.28 9.59
N GLN A 176 4.15 20.29 10.77
CA GLN A 176 4.79 20.08 12.05
C GLN A 176 5.49 18.71 12.14
N TRP A 177 4.87 17.65 11.60
CA TRP A 177 5.53 16.34 11.54
C TRP A 177 6.81 16.34 10.70
N PHE A 178 6.82 17.00 9.53
CA PHE A 178 8.03 17.14 8.74
C PHE A 178 9.12 17.89 9.52
N VAL A 179 8.78 19.02 10.14
CA VAL A 179 9.73 19.80 10.95
C VAL A 179 10.31 18.97 12.11
N GLU A 180 9.47 18.23 12.82
CA GLU A 180 9.89 17.36 13.93
C GLU A 180 10.87 16.29 13.48
N ILE A 181 10.49 15.48 12.48
CA ILE A 181 11.31 14.33 12.06
C ILE A 181 12.63 14.78 11.42
N ILE A 182 12.62 15.92 10.75
CA ILE A 182 13.82 16.47 10.11
C ILE A 182 14.79 17.01 11.16
N LYS A 183 14.27 17.71 12.17
CA LYS A 183 15.08 18.22 13.28
C LYS A 183 15.59 17.10 14.18
N GLU A 184 14.80 16.06 14.42
CA GLU A 184 15.18 14.94 15.28
C GLU A 184 16.34 14.10 14.68
N TYR A 185 16.35 13.93 13.35
CA TYR A 185 17.30 13.07 12.64
C TYR A 185 18.28 13.85 11.72
N ASP A 186 18.32 15.18 11.80
CA ASP A 186 19.18 16.03 10.98
C ASP A 186 19.04 15.73 9.47
N LEU A 187 17.81 15.58 8.98
CA LEU A 187 17.54 15.13 7.60
C LEU A 187 17.60 16.28 6.59
N PHE A 188 17.86 15.94 5.33
CA PHE A 188 17.88 16.91 4.23
C PHE A 188 16.91 16.50 3.12
N PRO A 189 15.61 16.88 3.20
CA PRO A 189 14.68 16.61 2.11
C PRO A 189 15.03 17.43 0.88
N ALA A 190 15.33 16.76 -0.23
CA ALA A 190 15.61 17.42 -1.51
C ALA A 190 14.33 18.01 -2.12
N TRP A 191 13.25 17.21 -2.11
CA TRP A 191 11.94 17.60 -2.63
C TRP A 191 10.84 16.98 -1.80
N ILE A 192 9.75 17.71 -1.62
CA ILE A 192 8.49 17.20 -1.08
C ILE A 192 7.43 17.25 -2.18
N TYR A 193 7.02 16.09 -2.65
CA TYR A 193 6.03 15.97 -3.70
C TYR A 193 4.60 16.00 -3.15
N TYR A 194 3.70 16.71 -3.83
CA TYR A 194 2.32 16.87 -3.39
C TYR A 194 1.30 16.87 -4.55
N ASP A 195 0.07 16.53 -4.22
CA ASP A 195 -1.12 16.59 -5.07
C ASP A 195 -1.60 18.05 -5.27
N SER A 196 -2.04 18.40 -6.49
CA SER A 196 -2.38 19.79 -6.81
C SER A 196 -3.77 20.28 -6.43
N TYR A 197 -4.66 19.41 -5.94
CA TYR A 197 -6.10 19.67 -5.90
C TYR A 197 -6.55 20.49 -4.66
N SER A 198 -5.75 20.59 -3.59
CA SER A 198 -6.19 21.33 -2.38
C SER A 198 -5.10 21.89 -1.46
N ALA A 199 -3.87 22.08 -1.96
CA ALA A 199 -2.71 22.27 -1.09
C ALA A 199 -2.16 23.70 -0.97
N ARG A 200 -2.83 24.76 -1.47
CA ARG A 200 -2.17 26.09 -1.58
C ARG A 200 -1.60 26.60 -0.25
N TYR A 201 -2.42 26.63 0.80
CA TYR A 201 -1.98 27.08 2.13
C TYR A 201 -0.89 26.18 2.74
N PHE A 202 -1.02 24.86 2.56
CA PHE A 202 -0.01 23.90 3.02
C PHE A 202 1.34 24.08 2.30
N VAL A 203 1.31 24.34 0.99
CA VAL A 203 2.52 24.58 0.20
C VAL A 203 3.22 25.86 0.64
N GLU A 204 2.46 26.94 0.83
CA GLU A 204 2.99 28.20 1.36
C GLU A 204 3.62 28.00 2.74
N GLU A 205 2.95 27.26 3.64
CA GLU A 205 3.48 26.94 4.96
C GLU A 205 4.77 26.13 4.91
N MET A 206 4.81 25.06 4.12
CA MET A 206 6.01 24.24 3.94
C MET A 206 7.17 25.04 3.31
N GLN A 207 6.88 25.94 2.38
CA GLN A 207 7.89 26.83 1.79
C GLN A 207 8.43 27.84 2.80
N MET A 208 7.59 28.37 3.70
CA MET A 208 8.04 29.23 4.81
C MET A 208 8.97 28.48 5.77
N GLN A 209 8.79 27.16 5.93
CA GLN A 209 9.71 26.30 6.70
C GLN A 209 10.98 25.92 5.92
N GLY A 210 11.13 26.35 4.66
CA GLY A 210 12.31 26.11 3.83
C GLY A 210 12.25 24.84 2.97
N PHE A 211 11.08 24.19 2.85
CA PHE A 211 10.95 22.99 2.02
C PHE A 211 10.77 23.31 0.53
N THR A 212 11.43 22.51 -0.32
CA THR A 212 11.23 22.57 -1.77
C THR A 212 10.04 21.71 -2.17
N MET A 213 8.91 22.37 -2.44
CA MET A 213 7.66 21.70 -2.81
C MET A 213 7.59 21.44 -4.33
N VAL A 214 7.24 20.23 -4.74
CA VAL A 214 7.12 19.84 -6.15
C VAL A 214 5.72 19.30 -6.44
N ARG A 215 5.03 19.94 -7.39
CA ARG A 215 3.68 19.56 -7.78
C ARG A 215 3.69 18.30 -8.65
N CYS A 216 2.94 17.28 -8.24
CA CYS A 216 2.65 16.09 -9.04
C CYS A 216 1.29 16.22 -9.72
N VAL A 217 1.27 16.16 -11.06
CA VAL A 217 0.04 16.20 -11.85
C VAL A 217 -0.60 14.82 -11.90
N GLN A 218 -1.88 14.73 -11.55
CA GLN A 218 -2.59 13.45 -11.64
C GLN A 218 -2.80 13.00 -13.09
N GLY A 219 -2.54 11.72 -13.37
CA GLY A 219 -2.85 11.10 -14.65
C GLY A 219 -1.88 10.00 -15.08
N ALA A 220 -2.27 9.22 -16.09
CA ALA A 220 -1.49 8.08 -16.59
C ALA A 220 -0.07 8.47 -17.03
N LYS A 221 0.10 9.65 -17.63
CA LYS A 221 1.41 10.15 -18.07
C LYS A 221 2.41 10.30 -16.92
N THR A 222 1.95 10.72 -15.75
CA THR A 222 2.82 10.95 -14.58
C THR A 222 2.97 9.69 -13.72
N LEU A 223 1.92 8.85 -13.66
CA LEU A 223 1.82 7.80 -12.64
C LEU A 223 2.14 6.40 -13.13
N SER A 224 1.97 6.14 -14.43
CA SER A 224 2.12 4.80 -14.97
C SER A 224 3.51 4.24 -14.75
N LEU A 225 4.55 5.00 -15.11
CA LEU A 225 5.93 4.57 -14.95
C LEU A 225 6.32 4.38 -13.47
N PRO A 226 6.06 5.34 -12.55
CA PRO A 226 6.32 5.14 -11.12
C PRO A 226 5.59 3.94 -10.53
N MET A 227 4.34 3.71 -10.95
CA MET A 227 3.58 2.54 -10.52
C MET A 227 4.19 1.25 -11.07
N GLN A 228 4.64 1.20 -12.32
CA GLN A 228 5.33 0.00 -12.84
C GLN A 228 6.63 -0.28 -12.07
N MET A 229 7.44 0.76 -11.83
CA MET A 229 8.70 0.65 -11.09
C MET A 229 8.50 0.19 -9.64
N LEU A 230 7.58 0.84 -8.90
CA LEU A 230 7.26 0.45 -7.52
C LEU A 230 6.75 -1.00 -7.47
N GLY A 231 5.95 -1.41 -8.46
CA GLY A 231 5.45 -2.78 -8.53
C GLY A 231 6.56 -3.82 -8.74
N ALA A 232 7.57 -3.50 -9.56
CA ALA A 232 8.75 -4.35 -9.75
C ALA A 232 9.61 -4.40 -8.47
N ASP A 233 9.80 -3.27 -7.80
CA ASP A 233 10.57 -3.19 -6.56
C ASP A 233 9.90 -3.92 -5.39
N LEU A 234 8.58 -3.86 -5.28
CA LEU A 234 7.80 -4.64 -4.30
C LEU A 234 7.98 -6.14 -4.57
N GLN A 235 7.81 -6.57 -5.82
CA GLN A 235 8.00 -7.97 -6.21
C GLN A 235 9.42 -8.48 -5.93
N ALA A 236 10.43 -7.62 -6.04
CA ALA A 236 11.82 -7.93 -5.70
C ALA A 236 12.17 -7.70 -4.21
N HIS A 237 11.20 -7.37 -3.36
CA HIS A 237 11.37 -7.06 -1.94
C HIS A 237 12.40 -5.95 -1.64
N LYS A 238 12.60 -5.02 -2.59
CA LYS A 238 13.53 -3.89 -2.47
C LYS A 238 12.97 -2.73 -1.66
N VAL A 239 11.64 -2.67 -1.50
CA VAL A 239 10.95 -1.65 -0.70
C VAL A 239 10.80 -2.15 0.74
N ASN A 240 11.48 -1.49 1.67
CA ASN A 240 11.32 -1.68 3.09
C ASN A 240 10.51 -0.51 3.66
N TYR A 241 9.27 -0.78 4.07
CA TYR A 241 8.35 0.19 4.67
C TYR A 241 8.17 -0.03 6.17
N ASN A 242 9.20 -0.57 6.83
CA ASN A 242 9.26 -0.83 8.26
C ASN A 242 8.12 -1.72 8.80
N ASN A 243 7.68 -2.69 7.99
CA ASN A 243 6.50 -3.53 8.25
C ASN A 243 5.26 -2.72 8.70
N ASN A 244 5.08 -1.51 8.16
CA ASN A 244 3.97 -0.64 8.50
C ASN A 244 2.63 -1.29 8.07
N PRO A 245 1.73 -1.62 9.01
CA PRO A 245 0.46 -2.27 8.71
C PRO A 245 -0.48 -1.38 7.88
N ILE A 246 -0.40 -0.06 8.04
CA ILE A 246 -1.26 0.89 7.31
C ILE A 246 -0.85 0.92 5.84
N LEU A 247 0.45 1.02 5.54
CA LEU A 247 0.91 0.96 4.16
C LEU A 247 0.59 -0.38 3.52
N LYS A 248 0.84 -1.47 4.24
CA LYS A 248 0.52 -2.82 3.76
C LYS A 248 -0.97 -2.93 3.41
N TRP A 249 -1.84 -2.44 4.27
CA TRP A 249 -3.28 -2.40 4.04
C TRP A 249 -3.65 -1.52 2.84
N CYS A 250 -3.07 -0.32 2.70
CA CYS A 250 -3.30 0.54 1.55
C CYS A 250 -2.88 -0.14 0.23
N LEU A 251 -1.71 -0.78 0.20
CA LEU A 251 -1.19 -1.49 -0.98
C LEU A 251 -2.09 -2.67 -1.38
N THR A 252 -2.63 -3.42 -0.42
CA THR A 252 -3.53 -4.56 -0.70
C THR A 252 -4.89 -4.13 -1.27
N ASN A 253 -5.31 -2.90 -0.97
CA ASN A 253 -6.57 -2.33 -1.43
C ASN A 253 -6.43 -1.46 -2.67
N THR A 254 -5.23 -1.40 -3.28
CA THR A 254 -5.03 -0.75 -4.56
C THR A 254 -5.51 -1.65 -5.71
N GLY A 255 -6.36 -1.09 -6.56
CA GLY A 255 -6.67 -1.66 -7.86
C GLY A 255 -5.92 -0.99 -9.01
N VAL A 256 -5.88 -1.63 -10.17
CA VAL A 256 -5.27 -1.08 -11.40
C VAL A 256 -6.32 -0.93 -12.48
N GLN A 257 -6.27 0.22 -13.16
CA GLN A 257 -6.88 0.37 -14.47
C GLN A 257 -5.77 0.49 -15.50
N THR A 258 -5.85 -0.34 -16.53
CA THR A 258 -4.94 -0.31 -17.67
C THR A 258 -5.61 0.38 -18.85
N ASP A 259 -4.95 1.38 -19.44
CA ASP A 259 -5.43 2.02 -20.66
C ASP A 259 -5.09 1.20 -21.92
N ARG A 260 -5.58 1.63 -23.09
CA ARG A 260 -5.31 0.95 -24.37
C ARG A 260 -3.83 0.95 -24.76
N ASN A 261 -3.04 1.85 -24.20
CA ASN A 261 -1.62 2.03 -24.48
C ASN A 261 -0.74 1.25 -23.49
N GLY A 262 -1.33 0.46 -22.59
CA GLY A 262 -0.60 -0.31 -21.57
C GLY A 262 -0.17 0.51 -20.35
N ASN A 263 -0.60 1.78 -20.23
CA ASN A 263 -0.36 2.55 -19.03
C ASN A 263 -1.27 2.08 -17.91
N ILE A 264 -0.74 2.09 -16.69
CA ILE A 264 -1.48 1.72 -15.50
C ILE A 264 -1.73 2.94 -14.61
N VAL A 265 -2.92 3.01 -14.03
CA VAL A 265 -3.26 4.03 -13.04
C VAL A 265 -3.91 3.39 -11.81
N PRO A 266 -3.65 3.93 -10.61
CA PRO A 266 -4.27 3.42 -9.40
C PRO A 266 -5.76 3.79 -9.35
N ILE A 267 -6.58 2.76 -9.22
CA ILE A 267 -8.01 2.89 -8.94
C ILE A 267 -8.32 2.31 -7.57
N LYS A 268 -9.43 2.77 -6.98
CA LYS A 268 -9.97 2.13 -5.77
C LYS A 268 -10.37 0.70 -6.14
N ASN A 269 -9.95 -0.27 -5.34
CA ASN A 269 -10.37 -1.64 -5.51
C ASN A 269 -11.86 -1.76 -5.09
N GLN A 270 -12.78 -1.91 -6.05
CA GLN A 270 -14.21 -2.02 -5.77
C GLN A 270 -14.58 -3.47 -5.52
N SER A 271 -14.77 -3.86 -4.26
CA SER A 271 -15.31 -5.17 -3.91
C SER A 271 -16.84 -5.15 -4.09
N PRO A 272 -17.49 -6.21 -4.65
CA PRO A 272 -18.95 -6.24 -4.85
C PRO A 272 -19.80 -6.17 -3.56
N GLY A 273 -19.20 -6.23 -2.38
CA GLY A 273 -19.89 -6.16 -1.08
C GLY A 273 -19.53 -4.96 -0.21
N SER A 274 -18.70 -4.03 -0.68
CA SER A 274 -18.26 -2.85 0.08
C SER A 274 -18.96 -1.56 -0.35
N ALA A 275 -20.14 -1.66 -0.96
CA ALA A 275 -20.93 -0.50 -1.37
C ALA A 275 -21.56 0.28 -0.20
N LEU A 276 -21.41 -0.20 1.05
CA LEU A 276 -21.96 0.42 2.27
C LEU A 276 -20.92 0.92 3.28
N THR A 277 -19.63 0.97 2.90
CA THR A 277 -18.58 1.59 3.74
C THR A 277 -17.81 2.60 2.89
N GLU A 278 -17.77 3.84 3.38
CA GLU A 278 -17.15 5.02 2.80
C GLU A 278 -15.68 4.80 2.35
N PRO A 279 -15.09 5.66 1.47
CA PRO A 279 -13.83 5.38 0.80
C PRO A 279 -12.65 5.03 1.73
N PRO A 280 -11.94 3.92 1.45
CA PRO A 280 -10.71 3.62 2.13
C PRO A 280 -9.56 4.48 1.55
N PRO A 281 -8.58 4.91 2.36
CA PRO A 281 -7.46 5.81 2.04
C PRO A 281 -6.40 5.29 1.05
N CYS A 282 -6.74 4.30 0.24
CA CYS A 282 -5.77 3.46 -0.46
C CYS A 282 -5.08 4.16 -1.63
N ARG A 283 -5.65 5.27 -2.12
CA ARG A 283 -4.95 6.17 -3.03
C ARG A 283 -3.83 6.95 -2.32
N THR A 284 -4.03 7.30 -1.05
CA THR A 284 -3.23 8.30 -0.35
C THR A 284 -1.82 7.86 0.02
N ALA A 285 -1.69 6.71 0.69
CA ALA A 285 -0.37 6.19 1.05
C ALA A 285 0.47 5.79 -0.17
N MET A 286 -0.22 5.25 -1.17
CA MET A 286 0.38 4.81 -2.42
C MET A 286 0.85 6.00 -3.25
N TRP A 287 0.07 7.07 -3.34
CA TRP A 287 0.44 8.29 -4.03
C TRP A 287 1.70 8.91 -3.45
N SER A 288 1.74 8.99 -2.11
CA SER A 288 2.89 9.46 -1.38
C SER A 288 4.12 8.62 -1.74
N CYS A 289 4.06 7.28 -1.62
CA CYS A 289 5.15 6.39 -2.06
C CYS A 289 5.50 6.50 -3.55
N MET A 290 4.51 6.65 -4.44
CA MET A 290 4.71 6.75 -5.89
C MET A 290 5.41 8.04 -6.27
N ASN A 291 5.00 9.17 -5.70
CA ASN A 291 5.66 10.45 -5.94
C ASN A 291 7.10 10.43 -5.45
N THR A 292 7.34 9.78 -4.31
CA THR A 292 8.69 9.68 -3.77
C THR A 292 9.60 8.74 -4.58
N THR A 293 9.04 7.69 -5.18
CA THR A 293 9.78 6.71 -5.99
C THR A 293 9.90 7.07 -7.48
N ALA A 294 8.98 7.87 -8.01
CA ALA A 294 8.93 8.31 -9.41
C ALA A 294 10.20 9.03 -9.89
N ASN A 295 10.84 9.76 -8.97
CA ASN A 295 11.90 10.72 -9.30
C ASN A 295 13.20 10.46 -8.54
N THR A 296 13.35 9.27 -7.94
CA THR A 296 14.67 8.84 -7.46
C THR A 296 15.48 8.46 -8.70
N PRO A 297 16.59 9.15 -9.02
CA PRO A 297 17.36 8.86 -10.23
C PRO A 297 17.80 7.39 -10.17
N ALA A 298 17.39 6.62 -11.18
CA ALA A 298 17.92 5.28 -11.39
C ALA A 298 19.44 5.40 -11.39
N SER A 299 20.09 4.67 -10.46
CA SER A 299 21.54 4.57 -10.27
C SER A 299 22.33 5.09 -11.48
N HIS A 300 22.90 6.29 -11.37
CA HIS A 300 23.85 6.78 -12.36
C HIS A 300 24.97 5.74 -12.46
N LYS A 301 25.01 5.03 -13.60
CA LYS A 301 26.24 4.38 -14.06
C LYS A 301 27.29 5.48 -14.18
N GLY A 302 28.36 5.35 -13.40
CA GLY A 302 29.64 6.02 -13.61
C GLY A 302 29.60 7.55 -13.67
N VAL A 303 29.84 8.20 -12.54
CA VAL A 303 30.62 9.44 -12.56
C VAL A 303 31.80 9.23 -11.62
N SER A 304 32.95 8.98 -12.23
CA SER A 304 34.26 9.04 -11.60
C SER A 304 34.51 10.48 -11.17
N ALA A 305 34.85 10.65 -9.89
CA ALA A 305 35.70 11.73 -9.41
C ALA A 305 36.90 11.06 -8.73
#